data_AF-A0A1U7LUQ3-F1
#
_entry.id   AF-A0A1U7LUQ3-F1
#
_cell.length_a   1.000
_cell.length_b   1.000
_cell.length_c   1.000
_cell.angle_alpha   90.00
_cell.angle_beta   90.00
_cell.angle_gamma   90.00
#
_symmetry.space_group_name_H-M   'P 1'
#
loop_
_entity.id
_entity.type
_entity.pdbx_description
1 polymer ?
#
loop_
_entity_poly.entity_id
_entity_poly.type
_entity_poly.pdbx_seq_one_letter_code
_entity_poly.pdbx_strand_id
1 'polypeptide(L)'
;MFEDLKVVAQIDKKFILARTRNVLILIDQHAADERIRVERLFSELKTDVVPTKILVPLNQEERIIFDRCEDLLNIWGFDFSKANEIEVRKIPRVIRERQAANPEFICNLLSQFLSQMAHRRNMAAPTLTDWVSNLHVCPAHLVSVVNSKACRSKKALEGDSERQARLCLMTN
;
A
#
# COMPACT_ATOMS: atom_id res chain seq x y z
N MET A 1 21.98 -3.67 11.49
CA MET A 1 21.27 -3.50 12.79
C MET A 1 20.69 -4.83 13.32
N PHE A 2 20.25 -5.76 12.47
CA PHE A 2 19.67 -7.05 12.91
C PHE A 2 20.50 -8.30 12.55
N GLU A 3 21.74 -8.13 12.08
CA GLU A 3 22.58 -9.24 11.58
C GLU A 3 22.88 -10.33 12.63
N ASP A 4 22.88 -9.97 13.92
CA ASP A 4 23.10 -10.90 15.04
C ASP A 4 21.80 -11.25 15.81
N LEU A 5 20.62 -10.95 15.26
CA LEU A 5 19.35 -11.21 15.94
C LEU A 5 19.05 -12.72 15.94
N LYS A 6 18.91 -13.31 17.12
CA LYS A 6 18.52 -14.72 17.29
C LYS A 6 17.16 -14.81 17.98
N VAL A 7 16.23 -15.53 17.36
CA VAL A 7 14.96 -15.88 18.00
C VAL A 7 15.25 -16.83 19.17
N VAL A 8 14.66 -16.53 20.33
CA VAL A 8 14.83 -17.30 21.57
C VAL A 8 13.61 -18.15 21.84
N ALA A 9 12.43 -17.54 21.82
CA ALA A 9 11.17 -18.21 22.14
C ALA A 9 9.96 -17.40 21.64
N GLN A 10 8.80 -18.05 21.60
CA GLN A 10 7.50 -17.36 21.49
C GLN A 10 6.87 -17.24 22.87
N ILE A 11 6.36 -16.05 23.21
CA ILE A 11 5.74 -15.74 24.50
C ILE A 11 4.25 -15.47 24.30
N ASP A 12 3.41 -16.14 25.10
CA ASP A 12 1.94 -16.01 25.12
C ASP A 12 1.27 -16.12 23.73
N LYS A 13 1.91 -16.80 22.77
CA LYS A 13 1.48 -16.86 21.36
C LYS A 13 1.22 -15.48 20.72
N LYS A 14 1.80 -14.40 21.27
CA LYS A 14 1.60 -13.00 20.82
C LYS A 14 2.91 -12.30 20.51
N PHE A 15 3.98 -12.68 21.19
CA PHE A 15 5.27 -12.02 21.06
C PHE A 15 6.35 -12.99 20.65
N ILE A 16 7.27 -12.52 19.81
CA ILE A 16 8.51 -13.21 19.49
C ILE A 16 9.60 -12.57 20.36
N LEU A 17 10.19 -13.38 21.23
CA LEU A 17 11.36 -12.98 22.00
C LEU A 17 12.60 -13.26 21.17
N ALA A 18 13.36 -12.22 20.87
CA ALA A 18 14.63 -12.31 20.18
C ALA A 18 15.73 -11.61 20.97
N ARG A 19 16.98 -12.00 20.77
CA ARG A 19 18.13 -11.36 21.40
C ARG A 19 19.20 -11.02 20.38
N THR A 20 19.89 -9.91 20.63
CA THR A 20 21.22 -9.65 20.05
C THR A 20 22.27 -9.96 21.12
N ARG A 21 23.54 -9.56 20.92
CA ARG A 21 24.59 -9.75 21.93
C ARG A 21 24.28 -9.04 23.26
N ASN A 22 23.67 -7.85 23.19
CA ASN A 22 23.54 -6.95 24.34
C ASN A 22 22.08 -6.54 24.65
N VAL A 23 21.13 -6.92 23.80
CA VAL A 23 19.74 -6.45 23.92
C VAL A 23 18.77 -7.61 23.76
N LEU A 24 17.76 -7.65 24.62
CA LEU A 24 16.59 -8.50 24.48
C LEU A 24 15.47 -7.68 23.83
N ILE A 25 14.87 -8.21 22.77
CA ILE A 25 13.87 -7.55 21.95
C ILE A 25 12.59 -8.39 22.00
N LEU A 26 11.48 -7.73 22.34
CA LEU A 26 10.16 -8.33 22.28
C LEU A 26 9.42 -7.75 21.08
N ILE A 27 9.04 -8.62 20.14
CA ILE A 27 8.38 -8.22 18.90
C ILE A 27 6.91 -8.61 19.00
N ASP A 28 6.00 -7.65 18.86
CA ASP A 28 4.57 -7.93 18.66
C ASP A 28 4.40 -8.63 17.31
N GLN A 29 4.05 -9.92 17.36
CA GLN A 29 3.94 -10.73 16.15
C GLN A 29 2.83 -10.22 15.24
N HIS A 30 1.76 -9.64 15.80
CA HIS A 30 0.63 -9.15 15.03
C HIS A 30 1.02 -7.89 14.27
N ALA A 31 1.62 -6.92 14.98
CA ALA A 31 2.08 -5.69 14.35
C ALA A 31 3.19 -5.94 13.32
N ALA A 32 4.13 -6.86 13.59
CA ALA A 32 5.20 -7.21 12.66
C ALA A 32 4.68 -7.86 11.38
N ASP A 33 3.78 -8.83 11.51
CA ASP A 33 3.14 -9.54 10.41
C ASP A 33 2.26 -8.60 9.55
N GLU A 34 1.51 -7.70 10.18
CA GLU A 34 0.78 -6.65 9.46
C GLU A 34 1.72 -5.70 8.72
N ARG A 35 2.83 -5.28 9.34
CA ARG A 35 3.82 -4.41 8.69
C ARG A 35 4.42 -5.05 7.45
N ILE A 36 4.83 -6.32 7.53
CA ILE A 36 5.38 -7.07 6.38
C ILE A 36 4.35 -7.13 5.24
N ARG A 37 3.06 -7.33 5.55
CA ARG A 37 2.00 -7.32 4.53
C ARG A 37 1.80 -5.94 3.91
N VAL A 38 1.81 -4.87 4.71
CA VAL A 38 1.71 -3.50 4.20
C VAL A 38 2.84 -3.20 3.23
N GLU A 39 4.09 -3.49 3.61
CA GLU A 39 5.27 -3.26 2.77
C GLU A 39 5.21 -4.06 1.47
N ARG A 40 4.77 -5.32 1.54
CA ARG A 40 4.55 -6.16 0.37
C ARG A 40 3.46 -5.60 -0.56
N LEU A 41 2.32 -5.19 0.00
CA LEU A 41 1.23 -4.63 -0.80
C LEU A 41 1.69 -3.34 -1.51
N PHE A 42 2.41 -2.46 -0.82
CA PHE A 42 2.96 -1.24 -1.42
C PHE A 42 3.97 -1.53 -2.54
N SER A 43 4.87 -2.49 -2.35
CA SER A 43 5.85 -2.85 -3.39
C SER A 43 5.19 -3.47 -4.63
N GLU A 44 4.04 -4.12 -4.46
CA GLU A 44 3.28 -4.73 -5.55
C GLU A 44 2.33 -3.76 -6.27
N LEU A 45 1.99 -2.58 -5.72
CA LEU A 45 0.97 -1.67 -6.26
C LEU A 45 1.15 -1.32 -7.75
N LYS A 46 2.39 -1.06 -8.17
CA LYS A 46 2.70 -0.67 -9.55
C LYS A 46 2.63 -1.84 -10.53
N THR A 47 2.86 -3.06 -10.05
CA THR A 47 2.94 -4.27 -10.88
C THR A 47 1.64 -5.06 -10.88
N ASP A 48 0.94 -5.13 -9.74
CA ASP A 48 -0.35 -5.80 -9.62
C ASP A 48 -1.50 -4.83 -9.94
N VAL A 49 -1.56 -4.48 -11.22
CA VAL A 49 -2.55 -3.57 -11.78
C VAL A 49 -3.56 -4.32 -12.62
N VAL A 50 -4.72 -3.70 -12.78
CA VAL A 50 -5.87 -4.31 -13.42
C VAL A 50 -6.56 -3.31 -14.33
N PRO A 51 -7.04 -3.73 -15.52
CA PRO A 51 -7.71 -2.83 -16.42
C PRO A 51 -9.05 -2.37 -15.84
N THR A 52 -9.41 -1.14 -16.13
CA THR A 52 -10.70 -0.51 -15.79
C THR A 52 -11.04 0.55 -16.84
N LYS A 53 -12.29 1.03 -16.82
CA LYS A 53 -12.79 2.12 -17.66
C LYS A 53 -13.68 3.03 -16.83
N ILE A 54 -13.05 3.96 -16.11
CA ILE A 54 -13.76 4.90 -15.23
C ILE A 54 -13.50 6.30 -15.75
N LEU A 55 -14.57 6.99 -16.16
CA LEU A 55 -14.51 8.40 -16.53
C LEU A 55 -14.50 9.24 -15.26
N VAL A 56 -13.58 10.20 -15.21
CA VAL A 56 -13.39 11.09 -14.06
C VAL A 56 -13.67 12.51 -14.54
N PRO A 57 -14.80 13.11 -14.10
CA PRO A 57 -15.09 14.49 -14.46
C PRO A 57 -14.14 15.40 -13.70
N LEU A 58 -13.25 16.09 -14.43
CA LEU A 58 -12.37 17.12 -13.88
C LEU A 58 -12.77 18.48 -14.45
N ASN A 59 -12.81 19.49 -13.61
CA ASN A 59 -12.92 20.88 -14.07
C ASN A 59 -11.59 21.37 -14.67
N GLN A 60 -11.57 22.60 -15.21
CA GLN A 60 -10.39 23.15 -15.87
C GLN A 60 -9.18 23.29 -14.93
N GLU A 61 -9.40 23.72 -13.68
CA GLU A 61 -8.34 23.87 -12.68
C GLU A 61 -7.76 22.51 -12.26
N GLU A 62 -8.64 21.54 -12.01
CA GLU A 62 -8.27 20.16 -11.68
C GLU A 62 -7.47 19.52 -12.81
N ARG A 63 -7.83 19.78 -14.08
CA ARG A 63 -7.09 19.25 -15.24
C ARG A 63 -5.67 19.81 -15.32
N ILE A 64 -5.49 21.11 -15.05
CA ILE A 64 -4.15 21.73 -15.00
C ILE A 64 -3.29 21.08 -13.89
N ILE A 65 -3.88 20.82 -12.72
CA ILE A 65 -3.17 20.14 -11.63
C ILE A 65 -2.85 18.70 -12.01
N PHE A 66 -3.82 17.99 -12.57
CA PHE A 66 -3.68 16.61 -13.01
C PHE A 66 -2.53 16.44 -13.99
N ASP A 67 -2.45 17.28 -15.02
CA ASP A 67 -1.37 17.24 -16.02
C ASP A 67 0.02 17.48 -15.38
N ARG A 68 0.10 18.17 -14.23
CA ARG A 68 1.35 18.39 -13.49
C ARG A 68 1.74 17.22 -12.58
N CYS A 69 0.80 16.38 -12.16
CA CYS A 69 1.03 15.37 -11.12
C CYS A 69 0.62 13.94 -11.51
N GLU A 70 0.22 13.68 -12.76
CA GLU A 70 -0.21 12.34 -13.21
C GLU A 70 0.86 11.26 -12.96
N ASP A 71 2.14 11.61 -13.14
CA ASP A 71 3.25 10.68 -12.92
C ASP A 71 3.35 10.20 -11.47
N LEU A 72 2.88 11.01 -10.52
CA LEU A 72 2.83 10.64 -9.11
C LEU A 72 1.73 9.61 -8.85
N LEU A 73 0.68 9.56 -9.66
CA LEU A 73 -0.32 8.49 -9.59
C LEU A 73 0.17 7.24 -10.36
N ASN A 74 0.92 7.44 -11.45
CA ASN A 74 1.47 6.35 -12.26
C ASN A 74 2.42 5.44 -11.45
N ILE A 75 3.23 6.01 -10.55
CA ILE A 75 4.09 5.21 -9.67
C ILE A 75 3.32 4.30 -8.71
N TRP A 76 2.06 4.62 -8.43
CA TRP A 76 1.19 3.83 -7.57
C TRP A 76 0.30 2.85 -8.34
N GLY A 77 0.53 2.67 -9.65
CA GLY A 77 -0.20 1.69 -10.47
C GLY A 77 -1.49 2.19 -11.11
N PHE A 78 -1.71 3.51 -11.12
CA PHE A 78 -2.75 4.12 -11.95
C PHE A 78 -2.23 4.31 -13.38
N ASP A 79 -3.13 4.27 -14.36
CA ASP A 79 -2.86 4.62 -15.75
C ASP A 79 -4.07 5.33 -16.32
N PHE A 80 -3.85 6.36 -17.13
CA PHE A 80 -4.88 7.26 -17.61
C PHE A 80 -4.86 7.40 -19.13
N SER A 81 -6.00 7.70 -19.72
CA SER A 81 -6.12 8.20 -21.08
C SER A 81 -6.62 9.63 -21.03
N LYS A 82 -5.97 10.50 -21.81
CA LYS A 82 -6.27 11.94 -21.89
C LYS A 82 -6.80 12.26 -23.28
N ALA A 83 -8.06 11.93 -23.53
CA ALA A 83 -8.75 12.36 -24.73
C ALA A 83 -9.58 13.62 -24.39
N ASN A 84 -10.87 13.62 -24.71
CA ASN A 84 -11.78 14.69 -24.30
C ASN A 84 -11.95 14.72 -22.77
N GLU A 85 -12.12 13.55 -22.15
CA GLU A 85 -12.21 13.37 -20.71
C GLU A 85 -11.04 12.53 -20.18
N ILE A 86 -10.83 12.57 -18.86
CA ILE A 86 -9.84 11.72 -18.20
C ILE A 86 -10.48 10.37 -17.92
N GLU A 87 -9.93 9.32 -18.54
CA GLU A 87 -10.33 7.93 -18.30
C GLU A 87 -9.24 7.21 -17.53
N VAL A 88 -9.60 6.58 -16.41
CA VAL A 88 -8.70 5.65 -15.70
C VAL A 88 -8.74 4.31 -16.43
N ARG A 89 -7.59 3.90 -16.97
CA ARG A 89 -7.41 2.66 -17.73
C ARG A 89 -6.90 1.51 -16.89
N LYS A 90 -6.07 1.79 -15.88
CA LYS A 90 -5.59 0.79 -14.92
C LYS A 90 -5.63 1.35 -13.52
N ILE A 91 -5.89 0.46 -12.57
CA ILE A 91 -5.80 0.72 -11.14
C ILE A 91 -5.07 -0.43 -10.45
N PRO A 92 -4.52 -0.23 -9.25
CA PRO A 92 -4.03 -1.33 -8.43
C PRO A 92 -5.14 -2.33 -8.07
N ARG A 93 -4.83 -3.63 -8.12
CA ARG A 93 -5.78 -4.70 -7.78
C ARG A 93 -6.39 -4.51 -6.39
N VAL A 94 -5.59 -4.07 -5.43
CA VAL A 94 -6.05 -3.85 -4.04
C VAL A 94 -7.21 -2.85 -3.97
N ILE A 95 -7.25 -1.85 -4.87
CA ILE A 95 -8.38 -0.93 -4.98
C ILE A 95 -9.59 -1.68 -5.56
N ARG A 96 -9.41 -2.39 -6.68
CA ARG A 96 -10.48 -3.18 -7.30
C ARG A 96 -11.11 -4.19 -6.35
N GLU A 97 -10.31 -4.88 -5.53
CA GLU A 97 -10.79 -5.88 -4.58
C GLU A 97 -11.55 -5.29 -3.39
N ARG A 98 -11.17 -4.09 -2.94
CA ARG A 98 -11.98 -3.35 -1.96
C ARG A 98 -13.29 -2.87 -2.58
N GLN A 99 -13.29 -2.72 -3.90
CA GLN A 99 -14.30 -1.99 -4.66
C GLN A 99 -14.89 -2.79 -5.81
N ALA A 100 -15.56 -3.90 -5.54
CA ALA A 100 -16.18 -4.63 -6.65
C ALA A 100 -17.20 -3.81 -7.50
N ALA A 101 -17.60 -2.56 -7.15
CA ALA A 101 -18.52 -1.79 -8.02
C ALA A 101 -18.71 -0.26 -7.84
N ASN A 102 -17.93 0.54 -7.06
CA ASN A 102 -18.21 1.99 -6.93
C ASN A 102 -17.17 2.92 -7.60
N PRO A 103 -17.44 3.43 -8.82
CA PRO A 103 -16.63 4.44 -9.50
C PRO A 103 -16.38 5.71 -8.69
N GLU A 104 -17.30 6.12 -7.83
CA GLU A 104 -17.21 7.36 -7.05
C GLU A 104 -15.98 7.40 -6.14
N PHE A 105 -15.51 6.25 -5.64
CA PHE A 105 -14.31 6.23 -4.81
C PHE A 105 -13.06 6.65 -5.60
N ILE A 106 -12.95 6.23 -6.87
CA ILE A 106 -11.81 6.62 -7.72
C ILE A 106 -11.90 8.12 -7.98
N CYS A 107 -13.10 8.63 -8.29
CA CYS A 107 -13.33 10.07 -8.42
C CYS A 107 -12.94 10.82 -7.14
N ASN A 108 -13.42 10.37 -5.98
CA ASN A 108 -13.11 10.98 -4.68
C ASN A 108 -11.62 10.91 -4.33
N LEU A 109 -10.96 9.78 -4.61
CA LEU A 109 -9.53 9.61 -4.42
C LEU A 109 -8.76 10.62 -5.27
N LEU A 110 -9.13 10.75 -6.55
CA LEU A 110 -8.48 11.68 -7.48
C LEU A 110 -8.76 13.13 -7.09
N SER A 111 -10.00 13.53 -6.84
CA SER A 111 -10.35 14.90 -6.42
C SER A 111 -9.62 15.31 -5.15
N GLN A 112 -9.54 14.42 -4.14
CA GLN A 112 -8.78 14.71 -2.93
C GLN A 112 -7.27 14.77 -3.17
N PHE A 113 -6.73 13.89 -4.02
CA PHE A 113 -5.34 13.94 -4.40
C PHE A 113 -4.99 15.25 -5.11
N LEU A 114 -5.80 15.67 -6.08
CA LEU A 114 -5.62 16.92 -6.82
C LEU A 114 -5.73 18.14 -5.89
N SER A 115 -6.70 18.15 -4.97
CA SER A 115 -6.80 19.20 -3.95
C SER A 115 -5.55 19.28 -3.07
N GLN A 116 -5.00 18.15 -2.64
CA GLN A 116 -3.74 18.13 -1.87
C GLN A 116 -2.56 18.67 -2.69
N MET A 117 -2.50 18.36 -3.99
CA MET A 117 -1.42 18.81 -4.87
C MET A 117 -1.56 20.27 -5.30
N ALA A 118 -2.77 20.82 -5.35
CA ALA A 118 -3.01 22.24 -5.61
C ALA A 118 -2.26 23.15 -4.63
N HIS A 119 -2.17 22.73 -3.36
CA HIS A 119 -1.50 23.50 -2.30
C HIS A 119 0.01 23.26 -2.24
N ARG A 120 0.56 22.30 -2.99
CA ARG A 120 2.00 22.01 -3.00
C ARG A 120 2.71 22.80 -4.10
N ARG A 121 3.60 23.71 -3.68
CA ARG A 121 4.41 24.53 -4.61
C ARG A 121 5.53 23.75 -5.28
N ASN A 122 6.18 22.84 -4.55
CA ASN A 122 7.25 21.99 -5.07
C ASN A 122 6.81 20.53 -5.05
N MET A 123 6.82 19.91 -6.23
CA MET A 123 6.67 18.47 -6.39
C MET A 123 8.04 17.94 -6.82
N ALA A 124 8.71 17.21 -5.93
CA ALA A 124 9.89 16.47 -6.34
C ALA A 124 9.45 15.40 -7.35
N ALA A 125 10.25 15.21 -8.40
CA ALA A 125 10.01 14.13 -9.34
C ALA A 125 10.01 12.79 -8.59
N PRO A 126 9.08 11.88 -8.90
CA PRO A 126 9.00 10.61 -8.20
C PRO A 126 10.24 9.77 -8.49
N THR A 127 10.74 9.06 -7.47
CA THR A 127 11.86 8.13 -7.64
C THR A 127 11.32 6.78 -8.13
N LEU A 128 11.85 6.22 -9.23
CA LEU A 128 11.27 5.03 -9.83
C LEU A 128 11.50 3.72 -9.06
N THR A 129 12.45 3.70 -8.13
CA THR A 129 13.02 2.45 -7.59
C THR A 129 12.55 2.08 -6.18
N ASP A 130 12.01 3.01 -5.41
CA ASP A 130 11.61 2.76 -4.01
C ASP A 130 10.27 3.45 -3.67
N TRP A 131 9.28 2.64 -3.29
CA TRP A 131 7.97 3.14 -2.89
C TRP A 131 8.04 3.93 -1.57
N VAL A 132 8.97 3.59 -0.67
CA VAL A 132 9.11 4.24 0.64
C VAL A 132 9.48 5.70 0.44
N SER A 133 10.44 5.97 -0.44
CA SER A 133 10.86 7.32 -0.83
C SER A 133 9.69 8.15 -1.40
N ASN A 134 8.73 7.52 -2.08
CA ASN A 134 7.57 8.21 -2.64
C ASN A 134 6.36 8.30 -1.70
N LEU A 135 6.39 7.70 -0.51
CA LEU A 135 5.23 7.63 0.37
C LEU A 135 4.63 9.02 0.72
N HIS A 136 5.47 10.07 0.71
CA HIS A 136 5.08 11.47 0.92
C HIS A 136 4.15 12.06 -0.17
N VAL A 137 4.06 11.42 -1.34
CA VAL A 137 3.14 11.73 -2.45
C VAL A 137 2.13 10.60 -2.70
N CYS A 138 2.01 9.64 -1.77
CA CYS A 138 0.98 8.60 -1.87
C CYS A 138 -0.41 9.18 -1.57
N PRO A 139 -1.45 8.90 -2.39
CA PRO A 139 -2.81 9.26 -2.05
C PRO A 139 -3.21 8.68 -0.68
N ALA A 140 -3.68 9.52 0.25
CA ALA A 140 -4.05 9.07 1.60
C ALA A 140 -5.10 7.93 1.60
N HIS A 141 -6.02 7.97 0.63
CA HIS A 141 -7.02 6.92 0.42
C HIS A 141 -6.38 5.58 0.05
N LEU A 142 -5.31 5.59 -0.76
CA LEU A 142 -4.58 4.38 -1.12
C LEU A 142 -3.88 3.77 0.10
N VAL A 143 -3.26 4.60 0.94
CA VAL A 143 -2.68 4.15 2.22
C VAL A 143 -3.74 3.47 3.10
N SER A 144 -4.93 4.07 3.20
CA SER A 144 -6.07 3.48 3.93
C SER A 144 -6.50 2.13 3.34
N VAL A 145 -6.55 2.00 2.01
CA VAL A 145 -6.88 0.73 1.32
C VAL A 145 -5.86 -0.35 1.66
N VAL A 146 -4.57 -0.05 1.53
CA VAL A 146 -3.48 -1.00 1.80
C VAL A 146 -3.52 -1.46 3.26
N ASN A 147 -3.60 -0.53 4.21
CA ASN A 147 -3.66 -0.86 5.63
C ASN A 147 -4.89 -1.71 5.98
N SER A 148 -6.06 -1.37 5.42
CA SER A 148 -7.27 -2.15 5.63
C SER A 148 -7.17 -3.57 5.07
N LYS A 149 -6.54 -3.73 3.89
CA LYS A 149 -6.31 -5.05 3.28
C LYS A 149 -5.34 -5.89 4.11
N ALA A 150 -4.22 -5.31 4.54
CA ALA A 150 -3.21 -5.99 5.34
C ALA A 150 -3.78 -6.58 6.65
N CYS A 151 -4.71 -5.86 7.29
CA CYS A 151 -5.41 -6.31 8.49
C CYS A 151 -6.46 -7.41 8.21
N ARG A 152 -7.24 -7.28 7.12
CA ARG A 152 -8.33 -8.22 6.79
C ARG A 152 -7.85 -9.60 6.34
N SER A 153 -6.76 -9.68 5.58
CA SER A 153 -6.22 -10.96 5.09
C SER A 153 -5.83 -11.92 6.23
N LYS A 154 -5.61 -11.40 7.45
CA LYS A 154 -5.30 -12.20 8.63
C LYS A 154 -6.52 -12.92 9.21
N LYS A 155 -7.69 -12.28 9.22
CA LYS A 155 -8.93 -12.87 9.78
C LYS A 155 -9.37 -14.14 9.06
N ALA A 156 -9.03 -14.28 7.78
CA ALA A 156 -9.31 -15.49 7.01
C ALA A 156 -8.37 -16.67 7.36
N LEU A 157 -7.19 -16.40 7.93
CA LEU A 157 -6.17 -17.38 8.28
C LEU A 157 -6.15 -17.75 9.77
N GLU A 158 -6.68 -16.90 10.65
CA GLU A 158 -6.84 -17.19 12.09
C GLU A 158 -7.86 -18.32 12.37
N GLY A 159 -8.67 -18.71 11.38
CA GLY A 159 -9.49 -19.93 11.45
C GLY A 159 -8.74 -21.23 11.17
N ASP A 160 -7.46 -21.17 10.79
CA ASP A 160 -6.63 -22.31 10.39
C ASP A 160 -5.35 -22.37 11.26
N SER A 161 -5.57 -22.60 12.56
CA SER A 161 -4.59 -22.54 13.66
C SER A 161 -3.37 -23.47 13.53
N GLU A 162 -3.33 -24.33 12.51
CA GLU A 162 -2.26 -25.32 12.31
C GLU A 162 -1.10 -24.82 11.42
N ARG A 163 -1.26 -23.74 10.64
CA ARG A 163 -0.19 -23.29 9.71
C ARG A 163 0.90 -22.42 10.34
N GLN A 164 0.61 -21.70 11.43
CA GLN A 164 1.63 -20.86 12.10
C GLN A 164 2.72 -21.66 12.83
N ALA A 165 2.45 -22.92 13.18
CA ALA A 165 3.46 -23.81 13.78
C ALA A 165 4.53 -24.28 12.79
N ARG A 166 4.28 -24.22 11.48
CA ARG A 166 5.19 -24.79 10.47
C ARG A 166 6.38 -23.90 10.11
N LEU A 167 6.30 -22.58 10.28
CA LEU A 167 7.45 -21.72 9.95
C LEU A 167 8.56 -21.73 11.02
N CYS A 168 8.25 -22.10 12.27
CA CYS A 168 9.23 -22.13 13.36
C CYS A 168 9.93 -23.49 13.56
N LEU A 169 9.53 -24.55 12.85
CA LEU A 169 10.06 -25.91 13.05
C LEU A 169 10.93 -26.43 11.88
N MET A 170 11.18 -25.62 10.85
CA MET A 170 12.00 -26.05 9.69
C MET A 170 13.46 -25.59 9.75
N THR A 171 13.91 -25.07 10.89
CA THR A 171 15.33 -24.81 11.16
C THR A 171 15.72 -25.53 12.46
N ASN A 172 15.84 -26.85 12.36
CA ASN A 172 16.74 -27.65 13.19
C ASN A 172 17.92 -28.05 12.33
#